data_AF-A0A533XG78-F1
#
_entry.id   AF-A0A533XG78-F1
#
_cell.length_a   1.000
_cell.length_b   1.000
_cell.length_c   1.000
_cell.angle_alpha   90.00
_cell.angle_beta   90.00
_cell.angle_gamma   90.00
#
_symmetry.space_group_name_H-M   'P 1'
#
loop_
_entity.id
_entity.type
_entity.pdbx_description
1 polymer ?
#
loop_
_entity_poly.entity_id
_entity_poly.type
_entity_poly.pdbx_seq_one_letter_code
_entity_poly.pdbx_strand_id
1 'polypeptide(L)'
;MSSVDFPLRELFQQRERDYLLSNVKVSMRSAVENIEVGDLKVEKLREGETAELPRWVAEEFASLGLAEVAEEPFETEILKSLSREKMIGAFQLSNLAPDFYLRMKRRLAYLRDA
;
A
#
# COMPACT_ATOMS: atom_id res chain seq x y z
N MET A 1 -3.68 31.81 -7.24
CA MET A 1 -3.90 30.49 -6.58
C MET A 1 -5.39 30.24 -6.59
N SER A 2 -5.88 29.47 -7.56
CA SER A 2 -7.30 29.29 -7.84
C SER A 2 -7.95 28.33 -6.85
N SER A 3 -9.17 28.65 -6.41
CA SER A 3 -10.00 27.91 -5.45
C SER A 3 -10.28 26.43 -5.78
N VAL A 4 -9.90 25.96 -6.97
CA VAL A 4 -10.04 24.57 -7.44
C VAL A 4 -8.89 23.66 -6.94
N ASP A 5 -7.72 24.22 -6.59
CA ASP A 5 -6.57 23.43 -6.12
C ASP A 5 -6.79 22.80 -4.73
N PHE A 6 -7.64 23.42 -3.92
CA PHE A 6 -7.94 23.00 -2.55
C PHE A 6 -8.68 21.64 -2.49
N PRO A 7 -9.84 21.45 -3.16
CA PRO A 7 -10.61 20.20 -3.06
C PRO A 7 -9.88 18.98 -3.65
N LEU A 8 -9.10 19.13 -4.71
CA LEU A 8 -8.36 18.02 -5.31
C LEU A 8 -7.24 17.51 -4.39
N ARG A 9 -6.52 18.43 -3.73
CA ARG A 9 -5.46 18.04 -2.79
C ARG A 9 -6.04 17.27 -1.60
N GLU A 10 -7.15 17.74 -1.04
CA GLU A 10 -7.82 17.09 0.07
C GLU A 10 -8.28 15.67 -0.28
N LEU A 11 -8.83 15.49 -1.49
CA LEU A 11 -9.21 14.17 -2.00
C LEU A 11 -8.00 13.21 -2.07
N PHE A 12 -6.86 13.67 -2.59
CA PHE A 12 -5.66 12.83 -2.63
C PHE A 12 -5.14 12.48 -1.22
N GLN A 13 -5.18 13.43 -0.29
CA GLN A 13 -4.77 13.18 1.10
C GLN A 13 -5.71 12.19 1.78
N GLN A 14 -7.01 12.28 1.53
CA GLN A 14 -7.98 11.32 2.05
C GLN A 14 -7.70 9.93 1.51
N ARG A 15 -7.52 9.78 0.18
CA ARG A 15 -7.21 8.48 -0.43
C ARG A 15 -5.91 7.88 0.08
N GLU A 16 -4.89 8.70 0.33
CA GLU A 16 -3.64 8.27 0.94
C GLU A 16 -3.86 7.71 2.36
N ARG A 17 -4.63 8.43 3.19
CA ARG A 17 -4.98 7.97 4.54
C ARG A 17 -5.77 6.67 4.51
N ASP A 18 -6.79 6.58 3.67
CA ASP A 18 -7.61 5.37 3.54
C ASP A 18 -6.76 4.18 3.11
N TYR A 19 -5.81 4.38 2.19
CA TYR A 19 -4.87 3.34 1.77
C TYR A 19 -3.92 2.90 2.89
N LEU A 20 -3.39 3.84 3.67
CA LEU A 20 -2.49 3.53 4.79
C LEU A 20 -3.20 2.87 5.98
N LEU A 21 -4.47 3.19 6.19
CA LEU A 21 -5.30 2.59 7.24
C LEU A 21 -5.93 1.26 6.82
N SER A 22 -5.90 0.91 5.52
CA SER A 22 -6.35 -0.39 5.06
C SER A 22 -5.46 -1.51 5.63
N ASN A 23 -6.09 -2.62 6.01
CA ASN A 23 -5.35 -3.77 6.52
C ASN A 23 -4.67 -4.54 5.39
N VAL A 24 -3.46 -5.02 5.66
CA VAL A 24 -2.69 -5.90 4.79
C VAL A 24 -2.21 -7.11 5.58
N LYS A 25 -2.13 -8.24 4.87
CA LYS A 25 -1.56 -9.45 5.45
C LYS A 25 -0.04 -9.32 5.51
N VAL A 26 0.53 -9.68 6.65
CA VAL A 26 1.97 -9.76 6.88
C VAL A 26 2.36 -11.15 7.35
N SER A 27 3.58 -11.57 7.03
CA SER A 27 4.23 -12.77 7.57
C SER A 27 5.37 -12.33 8.49
N MET A 28 5.32 -12.72 9.75
CA MET A 28 6.30 -12.32 10.75
C MET A 28 7.62 -13.06 10.58
N ARG A 29 8.73 -12.31 10.57
CA ARG A 29 10.11 -12.80 10.53
C ARG A 29 10.78 -12.81 11.90
N SER A 30 10.18 -12.15 12.88
CA SER A 30 10.63 -12.14 14.27
C SER A 30 9.43 -11.96 15.19
N ALA A 31 9.53 -12.44 16.43
CA ALA A 31 8.49 -12.23 17.42
C ALA A 31 8.43 -10.76 17.83
N VAL A 32 7.22 -10.26 18.05
CA VAL A 32 6.93 -8.91 18.53
C VAL A 32 6.02 -9.03 19.74
N GLU A 33 6.38 -8.37 20.85
CA GLU A 33 5.56 -8.31 22.05
C GLU A 33 4.37 -7.34 21.84
N ASN A 34 3.49 -7.23 22.84
CA ASN A 34 2.33 -6.34 22.75
C ASN A 34 2.75 -4.89 22.50
N ILE A 35 2.12 -4.24 21.52
CA ILE A 35 2.30 -2.82 21.21
C ILE A 35 0.96 -2.11 21.34
N GLU A 36 0.93 -1.03 22.13
CA GLU A 36 -0.21 -0.11 22.21
C GLU A 36 0.25 1.30 21.83
N VAL A 37 -0.32 1.87 20.76
CA VAL A 37 -0.04 3.23 20.29
C VAL A 37 -1.35 3.91 19.91
N GLY A 38 -1.84 4.81 20.77
CA GLY A 38 -3.16 5.42 20.58
C GLY A 38 -4.26 4.35 20.54
N ASP A 39 -5.03 4.32 19.45
CA ASP A 39 -6.07 3.31 19.23
C ASP A 39 -5.54 2.01 18.59
N LEU A 40 -4.27 1.97 18.17
CA LEU A 40 -3.65 0.76 17.64
C LEU A 40 -3.27 -0.17 18.79
N LYS A 41 -3.77 -1.41 18.73
CA LYS A 41 -3.35 -2.52 19.58
C LYS A 41 -2.87 -3.67 18.71
N VAL A 42 -1.61 -4.03 18.86
CA VAL A 42 -1.02 -5.23 18.26
C VAL A 42 -0.71 -6.20 19.38
N GLU A 43 -1.46 -7.29 19.42
CA GLU A 43 -1.19 -8.40 20.34
C GLU A 43 0.12 -9.09 19.97
N LYS A 44 0.70 -9.83 20.91
CA LYS A 44 1.93 -10.58 20.71
C LYS A 44 1.85 -11.45 19.46
N LEU A 45 2.78 -11.22 18.52
CA LEU A 45 2.92 -12.00 17.30
C LEU A 45 4.19 -12.84 17.37
N ARG A 46 4.09 -14.11 16.95
CA ARG A 46 5.23 -15.03 16.93
C ARG A 46 5.92 -15.01 15.57
N GLU A 47 7.19 -15.40 15.55
CA GLU A 47 7.89 -15.66 14.29
C GLU A 47 7.16 -16.76 13.49
N GLY A 48 7.04 -16.54 12.18
CA GLY A 48 6.31 -17.44 11.27
C GLY A 48 4.79 -17.28 11.30
N GLU A 49 4.24 -16.49 12.21
CA GLU A 49 2.80 -16.20 12.25
C GLU A 49 2.41 -15.22 11.15
N THR A 50 1.16 -15.30 10.69
CA THR A 50 0.58 -14.29 9.80
C THR A 50 -0.41 -13.43 10.54
N ALA A 51 -0.37 -12.12 10.32
CA ALA A 51 -1.29 -11.17 10.92
C ALA A 51 -1.89 -10.24 9.85
N GLU A 52 -3.02 -9.62 10.16
CA GLU A 52 -3.54 -8.48 9.40
C GLU A 52 -3.29 -7.21 10.21
N LEU A 53 -2.53 -6.28 9.64
CA LEU A 53 -2.17 -5.02 10.28
C LEU A 53 -2.49 -3.86 9.34
N PRO A 54 -2.78 -2.65 9.85
CA PRO A 54 -2.85 -1.47 9.01
C PRO A 54 -1.57 -1.32 8.20
N ARG A 55 -1.70 -0.95 6.92
CA ARG A 55 -0.57 -0.90 5.98
C ARG A 55 0.60 -0.07 6.50
N TRP A 56 0.34 1.07 7.13
CA TRP A 56 1.41 1.89 7.69
C TRP A 56 2.23 1.10 8.74
N VAL A 57 1.60 0.29 9.60
CA VAL A 57 2.28 -0.57 10.59
C VAL A 57 3.08 -1.66 9.88
N ALA A 58 2.47 -2.28 8.87
CA ALA A 58 3.12 -3.32 8.09
C ALA A 58 4.38 -2.81 7.37
N GLU A 59 4.35 -1.59 6.84
CA GLU A 59 5.50 -0.92 6.22
C GLU A 59 6.62 -0.66 7.24
N GLU A 60 6.28 -0.17 8.44
CA GLU A 60 7.26 0.01 9.52
C GLU A 60 7.90 -1.32 9.92
N PHE A 61 7.09 -2.37 10.13
CA PHE A 61 7.59 -3.71 10.49
C PHE A 61 8.51 -4.28 9.41
N ALA A 62 8.16 -4.10 8.13
CA ALA A 62 8.99 -4.54 7.02
C ALA A 62 10.31 -3.76 6.95
N SER A 63 10.28 -2.46 7.18
CA SER A 63 11.50 -1.62 7.19
C SER A 63 12.50 -2.03 8.28
N LEU A 64 11.98 -2.51 9.42
CA LEU A 64 12.76 -3.02 10.55
C LEU A 64 13.15 -4.50 10.40
N GLY A 65 12.73 -5.16 9.32
CA GLY A 65 12.98 -6.58 9.08
C GLY A 65 12.16 -7.53 9.97
N LEU A 66 11.16 -7.03 10.70
CA LEU A 66 10.32 -7.80 11.62
C LEU A 66 9.26 -8.64 10.89
N ALA A 67 8.84 -8.20 9.69
CA ALA A 67 7.81 -8.86 8.90
C ALA A 67 8.03 -8.68 7.40
N GLU A 68 7.28 -9.43 6.61
CA GLU A 68 7.17 -9.28 5.15
C GLU A 68 5.71 -9.08 4.78
N VAL A 69 5.43 -8.07 3.95
CA VAL A 69 4.07 -7.78 3.47
C VAL A 69 3.71 -8.82 2.41
N ALA A 70 2.63 -9.56 2.64
CA ALA A 70 2.13 -10.59 1.74
C ALA A 70 1.31 -9.97 0.59
N GLU A 71 1.93 -9.07 -0.17
CA GLU A 71 1.35 -8.42 -1.34
C GLU A 71 2.22 -8.60 -2.58
N GLU A 72 1.56 -8.62 -3.73
CA GLU A 72 2.25 -8.67 -5.00
C GLU A 72 3.01 -7.34 -5.25
N PRO A 73 4.30 -7.40 -5.65
CA PRO A 73 5.06 -6.22 -6.01
C PRO A 73 4.32 -5.35 -7.05
N PHE A 74 4.41 -4.03 -6.90
CA PHE A 74 3.67 -3.11 -7.76
C PHE A 74 4.09 -3.22 -9.24
N GLU A 75 5.35 -3.58 -9.49
CA GLU A 75 5.90 -3.84 -10.82
C GLU A 75 5.08 -4.89 -11.58
N THR A 76 4.61 -5.93 -10.90
CA THR A 76 3.80 -6.97 -11.52
C THR A 76 2.45 -6.43 -11.97
N GLU A 77 1.83 -5.54 -11.18
CA GLU A 77 0.57 -4.89 -11.56
C GLU A 77 0.74 -3.95 -12.76
N ILE A 78 1.88 -3.25 -12.88
CA ILE A 78 2.22 -2.44 -14.06
C ILE A 78 2.26 -3.33 -15.31
N LEU A 79 2.98 -4.46 -15.25
CA LEU A 79 3.12 -5.38 -16.38
C LEU A 79 1.77 -6.01 -16.79
N LYS A 80 0.95 -6.40 -15.80
CA LYS A 80 -0.41 -6.90 -16.04
C LYS A 80 -1.28 -5.83 -16.70
N SER A 81 -1.24 -4.60 -16.19
CA SER A 81 -2.00 -3.47 -16.75
C SER A 81 -1.62 -3.18 -18.20
N LEU A 82 -0.33 -3.14 -18.50
CA LEU A 82 0.16 -2.96 -19.88
C LEU A 82 -0.27 -4.09 -20.81
N SER A 83 -0.26 -5.33 -20.30
CA SER A 83 -0.69 -6.49 -21.09
C SER A 83 -2.19 -6.43 -21.41
N ARG A 84 -3.02 -6.05 -20.43
CA ARG A 84 -4.47 -5.86 -20.63
C ARG A 84 -4.74 -4.77 -21.66
N GLU A 85 -4.05 -3.64 -21.58
CA GLU A 85 -4.19 -2.54 -22.55
C GLU A 85 -3.85 -2.98 -23.97
N LYS A 86 -2.78 -3.75 -24.17
CA LYS A 86 -2.41 -4.27 -25.50
C LYS A 86 -3.42 -5.26 -26.08
N MET A 87 -4.15 -5.97 -25.22
CA MET A 87 -5.11 -7.00 -25.64
C MET A 87 -6.52 -6.46 -25.85
N ILE A 88 -6.83 -5.28 -25.31
CA ILE A 88 -8.18 -4.73 -25.39
C ILE A 88 -8.47 -4.22 -26.81
N GLY A 89 -9.69 -4.44 -27.29
CA GLY A 89 -10.09 -4.08 -28.65
C GLY A 89 -10.13 -2.58 -28.87
N ALA A 90 -10.15 -2.16 -30.15
CA ALA A 90 -10.31 -0.74 -30.49
C ALA A 90 -11.55 -0.13 -29.82
N PHE A 91 -11.41 1.11 -29.35
CA PHE A 91 -12.45 1.89 -28.65
C PHE A 91 -12.85 1.37 -27.25
N GLN A 92 -11.99 0.58 -26.59
CA GLN A 92 -12.16 0.19 -25.19
C GLN A 92 -11.01 0.73 -24.33
N LEU A 93 -11.28 0.97 -23.04
CA LEU A 93 -10.26 1.35 -22.05
C LEU A 93 -10.01 0.15 -21.13
N SER A 94 -8.74 -0.21 -20.92
CA SER A 94 -8.44 -1.24 -19.92
C SER A 94 -8.70 -0.74 -18.51
N ASN A 95 -9.19 -1.64 -17.66
CA ASN A 95 -9.40 -1.33 -16.25
C ASN A 95 -8.08 -1.41 -15.48
N LEU A 96 -7.88 -0.44 -14.59
CA LEU A 96 -6.80 -0.39 -13.61
C LEU A 96 -7.34 -0.66 -12.21
N ALA A 97 -6.46 -1.10 -11.31
CA ALA A 97 -6.78 -1.16 -9.89
C ALA A 97 -7.17 0.24 -9.37
N PRO A 98 -8.19 0.37 -8.48
CA PRO A 98 -8.66 1.68 -8.00
C PRO A 98 -7.59 2.55 -7.34
N ASP A 99 -6.52 1.95 -6.85
CA ASP A 99 -5.38 2.56 -6.16
C ASP A 99 -4.10 2.60 -7.02
N PHE A 100 -4.17 2.24 -8.31
CA PHE A 100 -3.01 2.14 -9.19
C PHE A 100 -2.13 3.39 -9.18
N TYR A 101 -2.72 4.56 -9.40
CA TYR A 101 -1.97 5.83 -9.44
C TYR A 101 -1.43 6.24 -8.07
N LEU A 102 -2.09 5.82 -6.99
CA LEU A 102 -1.62 6.05 -5.62
C LEU A 102 -0.36 5.23 -5.36
N ARG A 103 -0.41 3.93 -5.66
CA ARG A 103 0.73 3.01 -5.57
C ARG A 103 1.89 3.46 -6.46
N MET A 104 1.61 3.92 -7.67
CA MET A 104 2.61 4.47 -8.58
C MET A 104 3.30 5.70 -7.99
N LYS A 105 2.54 6.66 -7.47
CA LYS A 105 3.09 7.86 -6.82
C LYS A 105 3.99 7.49 -5.64
N ARG A 106 3.54 6.60 -4.76
CA ARG A 106 4.32 6.12 -3.60
C ARG A 106 5.60 5.40 -4.05
N ARG A 107 5.52 4.53 -5.06
CA ARG A 107 6.68 3.81 -5.60
C ARG A 107 7.71 4.76 -6.21
N LEU A 108 7.28 5.75 -6.98
CA LEU A 108 8.18 6.76 -7.55
C LEU A 108 8.84 7.63 -6.46
N ALA A 109 8.12 7.98 -5.40
CA ALA A 109 8.68 8.69 -4.26
C ALA A 109 9.74 7.84 -3.55
N TYR A 110 9.44 6.57 -3.27
CA TYR A 110 10.41 5.63 -2.70
C TYR A 110 11.68 5.52 -3.54
N LEU A 111 11.57 5.36 -4.86
CA LEU A 111 12.71 5.23 -5.77
C LEU A 111 13.54 6.52 -5.92
N ARG A 112 12.94 7.68 -5.65
CA ARG A 112 13.65 8.96 -5.65
C ARG A 112 14.48 9.13 -4.39
N ASP A 113 13.98 8.61 -3.27
CA ASP A 113 14.57 8.81 -1.94
C ASP A 113 15.49 7.64 -1.51
N ALA A 114 15.49 6.52 -2.27
CA ALA A 114 16.34 5.34 -2.10
C ALA A 114 17.68 5.46 -2.84
#